data_AF-A0A4Y2G2P6-F1
#
_entry.id   AF-A0A4Y2G2P6-F1
#
_cell.length_a   1.000
_cell.length_b   1.000
_cell.length_c   1.000
_cell.angle_alpha   90.00
_cell.angle_beta   90.00
_cell.angle_gamma   90.00
#
_symmetry.space_group_name_H-M   'P 1'
#
loop_
_entity.id
_entity.type
_entity.pdbx_description
1 polymer ?
#
loop_
_entity_poly.entity_id
_entity_poly.type
_entity_poly.pdbx_seq_one_letter_code
_entity_poly.pdbx_strand_id
1 'polypeptide(L)'
;MSFAQVSGNSKRKSEKHGQAAKKLCSNERTEHEISLSSLPKSMVHLGDGLFVAVNTFQKETRVHIRLYSTDDNGFLHPTKEGVSLKPEVWSSVLLSLRTFPALTEPDAVTVAKKDVCIFNETGNTQMCVSLQILFQRKDNSFHLVPERIILRGVQIERLWDSYNRIFTCVKSSLLAYTLKERVNFEIRKYPVDENLDGWDADTPQGFEELRDSLCKCLLDFISRKISVLSKSECIDCKQGFLFNTDAHDCVSFSKKQNFDAYFEKAHYYVEWDVLAAKFVKLNIHRPFLRWFQDDLFTEMDTVKFFSKIEEMYLNETPDVSLSCFDL
;
A
#
# COMPACT_ATOMS: atom_id res chain seq x y z
N MET A 1 82.54 -8.16 -8.76
CA MET A 1 82.20 -7.05 -9.68
C MET A 1 80.70 -7.01 -9.86
N SER A 2 80.17 -5.80 -10.04
CA SER A 2 78.79 -5.39 -9.85
C SER A 2 78.01 -5.25 -11.17
N PHE A 3 76.67 -5.12 -11.02
CA PHE A 3 75.64 -4.56 -11.92
C PHE A 3 75.11 -5.48 -13.05
N ALA A 4 73.79 -5.57 -13.39
CA ALA A 4 72.56 -4.83 -13.04
C ALA A 4 71.29 -5.72 -13.31
N GLN A 5 70.26 -5.72 -12.43
CA GLN A 5 68.87 -5.17 -12.55
C GLN A 5 67.97 -5.67 -13.71
N VAL A 6 66.63 -5.85 -13.67
CA VAL A 6 65.42 -5.74 -12.80
C VAL A 6 64.27 -6.28 -13.71
N SER A 7 63.25 -7.08 -13.35
CA SER A 7 62.09 -6.94 -12.45
C SER A 7 61.43 -8.35 -12.36
N GLY A 8 60.96 -8.89 -11.23
CA GLY A 8 59.81 -8.49 -10.43
C GLY A 8 59.07 -9.76 -9.96
N ASN A 9 59.31 -10.17 -8.70
CA ASN A 9 58.73 -11.30 -7.94
C ASN A 9 57.19 -11.32 -7.94
N SER A 10 56.42 -12.43 -7.96
CA SER A 10 56.40 -13.71 -7.21
C SER A 10 55.14 -13.79 -6.32
N LYS A 11 54.45 -14.94 -6.44
CA LYS A 11 53.58 -15.66 -5.47
C LYS A 11 52.06 -15.39 -5.38
N ARG A 12 51.37 -16.51 -5.61
CA ARG A 12 50.02 -16.94 -5.18
C ARG A 12 49.74 -16.72 -3.67
N LYS A 13 48.47 -16.46 -3.33
CA LYS A 13 47.73 -16.82 -2.09
C LYS A 13 46.23 -16.57 -2.36
N SER A 14 45.36 -17.59 -2.35
CA SER A 14 44.59 -18.18 -1.23
C SER A 14 43.42 -17.35 -0.69
N GLU A 15 42.21 -17.90 -0.90
CA GLU A 15 41.05 -18.00 0.02
C GLU A 15 40.36 -16.77 0.69
N LYS A 16 39.02 -16.78 0.52
CA LYS A 16 37.91 -16.51 1.48
C LYS A 16 37.12 -15.18 1.44
N HIS A 17 35.79 -15.39 1.39
CA HIS A 17 34.65 -14.58 1.87
C HIS A 17 34.26 -13.37 0.99
N GLY A 18 32.98 -13.04 0.78
CA GLY A 18 31.81 -13.36 1.57
C GLY A 18 30.49 -13.35 0.79
N GLN A 19 29.47 -13.84 1.48
CA GLN A 19 28.08 -13.96 1.07
C GLN A 19 27.55 -12.64 0.52
N ALA A 20 27.06 -12.68 -0.73
CA ALA A 20 26.31 -11.58 -1.30
C ALA A 20 25.03 -11.37 -0.50
N ALA A 21 25.00 -10.27 0.27
CA ALA A 21 23.76 -9.75 0.84
C ALA A 21 22.77 -9.52 -0.30
N LYS A 22 21.56 -10.08 -0.17
CA LYS A 22 20.44 -9.80 -1.09
C LYS A 22 20.15 -8.30 -1.06
N LYS A 23 20.64 -7.60 -2.08
CA LYS A 23 20.40 -6.18 -2.33
C LYS A 23 18.91 -6.03 -2.66
N LEU A 24 18.14 -5.39 -1.77
CA LEU A 24 16.82 -4.87 -2.10
C LEU A 24 17.05 -3.68 -3.03
N CYS A 25 17.00 -3.93 -4.34
CA CYS A 25 17.21 -2.90 -5.34
C CYS A 25 15.96 -2.03 -5.47
N SER A 26 16.22 -0.73 -5.36
CA SER A 26 15.39 0.43 -5.64
C SER A 26 14.95 0.50 -7.11
N ASN A 27 13.83 1.20 -7.35
CA ASN A 27 13.34 1.52 -8.69
C ASN A 27 14.42 2.23 -9.52
N GLU A 28 14.59 1.81 -10.76
CA GLU A 28 15.32 2.56 -11.78
C GLU A 28 14.54 3.83 -12.13
N ARG A 29 14.76 4.89 -11.34
CA ARG A 29 14.79 6.32 -11.71
C ARG A 29 14.89 7.10 -10.40
N THR A 30 16.06 7.72 -10.24
CA THR A 30 16.56 8.53 -9.13
C THR A 30 16.73 7.82 -7.78
N GLU A 31 17.96 7.37 -7.51
CA GLU A 31 18.56 7.46 -6.17
C GLU A 31 18.64 8.96 -5.80
N HIS A 32 17.51 9.59 -5.54
CA HIS A 32 17.52 10.88 -4.87
C HIS A 32 17.91 10.61 -3.43
N GLU A 33 19.11 11.06 -3.07
CA GLU A 33 19.58 11.05 -1.69
C GLU A 33 18.56 11.82 -0.83
N ILE A 34 17.86 11.11 0.05
CA ILE A 34 16.80 11.68 0.88
C ILE A 34 17.45 12.30 2.11
N SER A 35 17.26 13.60 2.32
CA SER A 35 17.67 14.26 3.56
C SER A 35 16.46 14.61 4.43
N LEU A 36 16.71 14.87 5.71
CA LEU A 36 15.68 15.39 6.63
C LEU A 36 15.05 16.71 6.17
N SER A 37 15.81 17.54 5.43
CA SER A 37 15.33 18.82 4.92
C SER A 37 14.49 18.72 3.65
N SER A 38 14.46 17.55 2.98
CA SER A 38 13.79 17.35 1.70
C SER A 38 13.01 16.02 1.63
N LEU A 39 12.27 15.70 2.70
CA LEU A 39 11.49 14.45 2.76
C LEU A 39 10.42 14.38 1.65
N PRO A 40 10.33 13.25 0.92
CA PRO A 40 9.26 13.00 -0.03
C PRO A 40 7.87 13.10 0.62
N LYS A 41 6.85 13.48 -0.15
CA LYS A 41 5.46 13.54 0.34
C LYS A 41 4.98 12.20 0.92
N SER A 42 5.47 11.08 0.38
CA SER A 42 5.18 9.71 0.82
C SER A 42 5.87 9.30 2.12
N MET A 43 6.70 10.16 2.73
CA MET A 43 7.47 9.88 3.94
C MET A 43 7.13 10.88 5.05
N VAL A 44 6.93 10.38 6.27
CA VAL A 44 6.62 11.17 7.47
C VAL A 44 7.57 10.78 8.59
N HIS A 45 8.20 11.78 9.22
CA HIS A 45 9.05 11.60 10.39
C HIS A 45 8.19 11.47 11.66
N LEU A 46 8.41 10.39 12.41
CA LEU A 46 7.71 10.09 13.65
C LEU A 46 8.54 10.47 14.90
N GLY A 47 9.83 10.76 14.73
CA GLY A 47 10.76 11.07 15.82
C GLY A 47 11.82 9.99 15.99
N ASP A 48 12.98 10.36 16.52
CA ASP A 48 14.08 9.46 16.85
C ASP A 48 14.56 8.61 15.67
N GLY A 49 14.63 9.23 14.49
CA GLY A 49 15.03 8.55 13.25
C GLY A 49 13.99 7.57 12.72
N LEU A 50 12.80 7.52 13.32
CA LEU A 50 11.70 6.67 12.86
C LEU A 50 10.87 7.38 11.80
N PHE A 51 10.56 6.66 10.73
CA PHE A 51 9.73 7.15 9.65
C PHE A 51 8.65 6.14 9.26
N VAL A 52 7.52 6.67 8.80
CA VAL A 52 6.57 5.92 7.99
C VAL A 52 6.69 6.36 6.53
N ALA A 53 6.78 5.40 5.62
CA ALA A 53 6.96 5.66 4.19
C ALA A 53 6.10 4.73 3.32
N VAL A 54 5.51 5.28 2.26
CA VAL A 54 4.82 4.50 1.22
C VAL A 54 5.78 4.27 0.06
N ASN A 55 5.97 3.01 -0.31
CA ASN A 55 6.80 2.62 -1.44
C ASN A 55 6.04 1.65 -2.36
N THR A 56 6.33 1.68 -3.65
CA THR A 56 5.82 0.69 -4.62
C THR A 56 6.98 0.07 -5.38
N PHE A 57 7.07 -1.26 -5.30
CA PHE A 57 8.09 -2.04 -5.98
C PHE A 57 7.47 -3.29 -6.60
N GLN A 58 7.82 -3.60 -7.85
CA GLN A 58 7.33 -4.79 -8.56
C GLN A 58 5.81 -5.01 -8.44
N LYS A 59 4.99 -3.98 -8.68
CA LYS A 59 3.52 -4.02 -8.60
C LYS A 59 2.94 -4.21 -7.18
N GLU A 60 3.76 -4.08 -6.15
CA GLU A 60 3.33 -4.12 -4.75
C GLU A 60 3.59 -2.79 -4.06
N THR A 61 2.51 -2.09 -3.70
CA THR A 61 2.57 -0.95 -2.79
C THR A 61 2.62 -1.45 -1.34
N ARG A 62 3.54 -0.92 -0.54
CA ARG A 62 3.74 -1.26 0.87
C ARG A 62 3.92 0.00 1.73
N VAL A 63 3.49 -0.10 2.98
CA VAL A 63 3.74 0.91 4.01
C VAL A 63 4.85 0.40 4.93
N HIS A 64 5.91 1.16 5.03
CA HIS A 64 7.07 0.85 5.87
C HIS A 64 7.01 1.71 7.13
N ILE A 65 7.22 1.11 8.30
CA ILE A 65 7.51 1.81 9.55
C ILE A 65 8.92 1.38 9.92
N ARG A 66 9.90 2.28 9.85
CA ARG A 66 11.32 1.89 9.84
C ARG A 66 12.21 2.95 10.46
N LEU A 67 13.23 2.49 11.16
CA LEU A 67 14.32 3.33 11.65
C LEU A 67 15.28 3.64 10.50
N TYR A 68 15.73 4.88 10.42
CA TYR A 68 16.73 5.34 9.47
C TYR A 68 17.97 5.82 10.22
N SER A 69 19.14 5.50 9.68
CA SER A 69 20.40 6.09 10.08
C SER A 69 20.73 7.26 9.16
N THR A 70 21.27 8.33 9.71
CA THR A 70 21.79 9.46 8.93
C THR A 70 23.29 9.28 8.72
N ASP A 71 23.77 9.44 7.49
CA ASP A 71 25.20 9.45 7.22
C ASP A 71 25.85 10.83 7.48
N ASP A 72 27.17 10.91 7.31
CA ASP A 72 27.94 12.14 7.54
C ASP A 72 27.52 13.29 6.62
N ASN A 73 26.88 12.99 5.49
CA ASN A 73 26.38 13.98 4.54
C ASN A 73 24.93 14.41 4.84
N GLY A 74 24.29 13.83 5.87
CA GLY A 74 22.92 14.14 6.24
C GLY A 74 21.87 13.33 5.50
N PHE A 75 22.26 12.29 4.76
CA PHE A 75 21.33 11.44 4.01
C PHE A 75 20.81 10.28 4.85
N LEU A 76 19.53 9.98 4.65
CA LEU A 76 18.79 8.98 5.39
C LEU A 76 18.90 7.62 4.69
N HIS A 77 19.40 6.63 5.44
CA HIS A 77 19.52 5.24 5.01
C HIS A 77 18.61 4.35 5.85
N PRO A 78 17.71 3.55 5.23
CA PRO A 78 16.83 2.66 5.97
C PRO A 78 17.63 1.54 6.66
N THR A 79 17.40 1.30 7.95
CA THR A 79 18.02 0.18 8.66
C THR A 79 17.18 -1.10 8.51
N LYS A 80 17.63 -2.22 9.09
CA LYS A 80 16.82 -3.46 9.15
C LYS A 80 15.68 -3.38 10.17
N GLU A 81 15.77 -2.47 11.13
CA GLU A 81 14.78 -2.30 12.20
C GLU A 81 13.53 -1.60 11.65
N GLY A 82 12.47 -2.38 11.43
CA GLY A 82 11.25 -1.89 10.85
C GLY A 82 10.40 -2.99 10.24
N VAL A 83 9.12 -2.68 10.05
CA VAL A 83 8.16 -3.56 9.40
C VAL A 83 7.81 -3.04 8.00
N SER A 84 7.41 -3.96 7.11
CA SER A 84 6.90 -3.63 5.78
C SER A 84 5.55 -4.31 5.58
N LEU A 85 4.51 -3.50 5.54
CA LEU A 85 3.13 -3.95 5.63
C LEU A 85 2.41 -3.74 4.31
N LYS A 86 1.56 -4.70 3.93
CA LYS A 86 0.57 -4.45 2.88
C LYS A 86 -0.45 -3.42 3.39
N PRO A 87 -1.06 -2.60 2.51
CA PRO A 87 -1.99 -1.55 2.93
C PRO A 87 -3.11 -2.02 3.87
N GLU A 88 -3.69 -3.20 3.60
CA GLU A 88 -4.74 -3.79 4.45
C GLU A 88 -4.25 -4.25 5.82
N VAL A 89 -2.96 -4.59 5.94
CA VAL A 89 -2.32 -4.95 7.21
C VAL A 89 -1.98 -3.70 8.00
N TRP A 90 -1.44 -2.68 7.33
CA TRP A 90 -1.18 -1.36 7.92
C TRP A 90 -2.43 -0.77 8.57
N SER A 91 -3.55 -0.75 7.84
CA SER A 91 -4.83 -0.25 8.38
C SER A 91 -5.30 -1.05 9.59
N SER A 92 -5.15 -2.39 9.55
CA SER A 92 -5.44 -3.24 10.72
C SER A 92 -4.54 -2.92 11.91
N VAL A 93 -3.24 -2.70 11.71
CA VAL A 93 -2.30 -2.34 12.78
C VAL A 93 -2.71 -1.04 13.45
N LEU A 94 -3.09 -0.02 12.68
CA LEU A 94 -3.54 1.27 13.23
C LEU A 94 -4.83 1.15 14.05
N LEU A 95 -5.79 0.37 13.58
CA LEU A 95 -7.03 0.09 14.31
C LEU A 95 -6.74 -0.68 15.61
N SER A 96 -5.86 -1.68 15.55
CA SER A 96 -5.41 -2.40 16.74
C SER A 96 -4.72 -1.48 17.73
N LEU A 97 -3.82 -0.59 17.29
CA LEU A 97 -3.13 0.37 18.16
C LEU A 97 -4.09 1.32 18.90
N ARG A 98 -5.25 1.65 18.32
CA ARG A 98 -6.26 2.51 18.98
C ARG A 98 -6.97 1.83 20.14
N THR A 99 -7.14 0.51 20.06
CA THR A 99 -7.90 -0.29 21.03
C THR A 99 -7.01 -1.09 21.97
N PHE A 100 -5.74 -1.24 21.60
CA PHE A 100 -4.72 -1.87 22.40
C PHE A 100 -4.47 -1.04 23.67
N PRO A 101 -4.39 -1.64 24.87
CA PRO A 101 -4.05 -0.96 26.11
C PRO A 101 -2.55 -0.59 26.13
N ALA A 102 -2.16 0.23 25.17
CA ALA A 102 -0.80 0.66 24.96
C ALA A 102 -0.32 1.36 26.23
N LEU A 103 0.84 0.94 26.73
CA LEU A 103 1.54 1.61 27.84
C LEU A 103 0.85 1.51 29.21
N THR A 104 -0.23 0.74 29.35
CA THR A 104 -0.96 0.55 30.62
C THR A 104 -0.87 -0.87 31.18
N GLU A 105 -0.71 -1.89 30.32
CA GLU A 105 -0.66 -3.30 30.70
C GLU A 105 0.65 -3.96 30.21
N PRO A 106 1.63 -4.25 31.10
CA PRO A 106 2.97 -4.68 30.70
C PRO A 106 3.02 -5.92 29.79
N ASP A 107 2.08 -6.85 29.95
CA ASP A 107 2.04 -8.13 29.24
C ASP A 107 0.97 -8.20 28.15
N ALA A 108 0.36 -7.05 27.79
CA ALA A 108 -0.65 -7.03 26.76
C ALA A 108 -0.07 -7.42 25.40
N VAL A 109 -0.79 -8.31 24.71
CA VAL A 109 -0.48 -8.74 23.35
C VAL A 109 -1.76 -8.72 22.51
N THR A 110 -1.65 -8.24 21.28
CA THR A 110 -2.69 -8.43 20.27
C THR A 110 -2.08 -8.77 18.92
N VAL A 111 -2.84 -9.46 18.09
CA VAL A 111 -2.44 -9.84 16.75
C VAL A 111 -3.31 -9.05 15.77
N ALA A 112 -2.69 -8.13 15.06
CA ALA A 112 -3.28 -7.48 13.90
C ALA A 112 -3.26 -8.44 12.70
N LYS A 113 -4.04 -8.11 11.67
CA LYS A 113 -4.24 -8.96 10.49
C LYS A 113 -2.91 -9.43 9.86
N LYS A 114 -2.90 -10.67 9.35
CA LYS A 114 -1.72 -11.33 8.74
C LYS A 114 -0.51 -11.38 9.69
N ASP A 115 -0.78 -11.81 10.92
CA ASP A 115 0.25 -12.22 11.86
C ASP A 115 1.20 -11.07 12.26
N VAL A 116 0.71 -9.82 12.33
CA VAL A 116 1.51 -8.72 12.92
C VAL A 116 1.17 -8.64 14.39
N CYS A 117 2.13 -9.00 15.24
CA CYS A 117 1.95 -8.93 16.67
C CYS A 117 2.32 -7.55 17.22
N ILE A 118 1.52 -7.09 18.18
CA ILE A 118 1.66 -5.85 18.91
C ILE A 118 1.80 -6.24 20.39
N PHE A 119 2.88 -5.82 21.03
CA PHE A 119 3.15 -6.13 22.44
C PHE A 119 3.51 -4.85 23.19
N ASN A 120 3.14 -4.76 24.46
CA ASN A 120 3.79 -3.81 25.36
C ASN A 120 5.17 -4.38 25.75
N GLU A 121 6.18 -3.51 25.79
CA GLU A 121 7.53 -3.85 26.22
C GLU A 121 8.05 -2.73 27.11
N THR A 122 8.75 -3.07 28.19
CA THR A 122 9.41 -2.07 29.04
C THR A 122 10.85 -1.89 28.57
N GLY A 123 11.11 -0.78 27.88
CA GLY A 123 12.45 -0.40 27.41
C GLY A 123 12.97 0.80 28.19
N ASN A 124 14.18 0.70 28.74
CA ASN A 124 14.89 1.83 29.40
C ASN A 124 14.01 2.66 30.34
N THR A 125 13.26 2.01 31.25
CA THR A 125 12.36 2.63 32.25
C THR A 125 11.06 3.25 31.71
N GLN A 126 10.76 3.13 30.41
CA GLN A 126 9.51 3.59 29.81
C GLN A 126 8.78 2.43 29.12
N MET A 127 7.45 2.36 29.27
CA MET A 127 6.66 1.45 28.44
C MET A 127 6.71 1.90 26.98
N CYS A 128 6.80 0.94 26.07
CA CYS A 128 6.78 1.13 24.64
C CYS A 128 5.92 0.03 24.00
N VAL A 129 5.53 0.23 22.74
CA VAL A 129 4.85 -0.77 21.93
C VAL A 129 5.81 -1.35 20.91
N SER A 130 5.90 -2.67 20.86
CA SER A 130 6.69 -3.42 19.87
C SER A 130 5.77 -3.93 18.77
N LEU A 131 6.12 -3.66 17.51
CA LEU A 131 5.48 -4.27 16.34
C LEU A 131 6.44 -5.25 15.68
N GLN A 132 5.97 -6.48 15.46
CA GLN A 132 6.80 -7.56 14.92
C GLN A 132 5.96 -8.51 14.07
N ILE A 133 6.56 -9.03 13.00
CA ILE A 133 5.88 -9.99 12.12
C ILE A 133 6.04 -11.40 12.70
N LEU A 134 4.94 -12.10 12.87
CA LEU A 134 4.87 -13.52 13.15
C LEU A 134 4.77 -14.27 11.82
N PHE A 135 5.52 -15.36 11.69
CA PHE A 135 5.47 -16.21 10.51
C PHE A 135 5.35 -17.67 10.91
N GLN A 136 4.61 -18.43 10.12
CA GLN A 136 4.47 -19.87 10.26
C GLN A 136 5.54 -20.58 9.43
N ARG A 137 6.24 -21.54 10.06
CA ARG A 137 7.20 -22.42 9.41
C ARG A 137 6.49 -23.62 8.77
N LYS A 138 7.24 -24.38 7.95
CA LYS A 138 6.72 -25.58 7.24
C LYS A 138 6.30 -26.71 8.19
N ASP A 139 6.86 -26.74 9.39
CA ASP A 139 6.49 -27.65 10.49
C ASP A 139 5.31 -27.12 11.31
N ASN A 140 4.63 -26.09 10.81
CA ASN A 140 3.53 -25.38 11.45
C ASN A 140 3.89 -24.61 12.73
N SER A 141 5.18 -24.50 13.10
CA SER A 141 5.58 -23.68 14.24
C SER A 141 5.50 -22.19 13.92
N PHE A 142 5.16 -21.37 14.91
CA PHE A 142 5.10 -19.92 14.77
C PHE A 142 6.35 -19.28 15.38
N HIS A 143 6.94 -18.33 14.65
CA HIS A 143 8.12 -17.60 15.10
C HIS A 143 7.98 -16.12 14.78
N LEU A 144 8.51 -15.28 15.66
CA LEU A 144 8.65 -13.85 15.39
C LEU A 144 9.89 -13.62 14.52
N VAL A 145 9.76 -12.80 13.48
CA VAL A 145 10.92 -12.34 12.69
C VAL A 145 11.80 -11.47 13.59
N PRO A 146 13.14 -11.51 13.48
CA PRO A 146 14.02 -10.73 14.36
C PRO A 146 13.83 -9.21 14.17
N GLU A 147 13.40 -8.77 12.98
CA GLU A 147 13.10 -7.36 12.72
C GLU A 147 11.83 -6.92 13.45
N ARG A 148 12.01 -6.01 14.40
CA ARG A 148 10.91 -5.35 15.13
C ARG A 148 11.05 -3.84 15.06
N ILE A 149 9.98 -3.15 15.42
CA ILE A 149 10.02 -1.72 15.64
C ILE A 149 9.39 -1.35 16.98
N ILE A 150 10.05 -0.45 17.71
CA ILE A 150 9.62 0.03 19.02
C ILE A 150 9.05 1.44 18.85
N LEU A 151 7.84 1.64 19.37
CA LEU A 151 7.09 2.88 19.31
C LEU A 151 6.81 3.38 20.74
N ARG A 152 7.15 4.63 21.02
CA ARG A 152 6.70 5.37 22.21
C ARG A 152 5.36 6.05 21.97
N GLY A 153 4.67 6.43 23.04
CA GLY A 153 3.38 7.14 22.97
C GLY A 153 3.37 8.29 21.96
N VAL A 154 4.36 9.19 22.03
CA VAL A 154 4.49 10.32 21.08
C VAL A 154 4.67 9.88 19.61
N GLN A 155 5.30 8.74 19.36
CA GLN A 155 5.46 8.20 18.00
C GLN A 155 4.17 7.56 17.51
N ILE A 156 3.40 6.93 18.40
CA ILE A 156 2.07 6.39 18.10
C ILE A 156 1.09 7.52 17.78
N GLU A 157 1.10 8.61 18.57
CA GLU A 157 0.31 9.82 18.29
C GLU A 157 0.61 10.40 16.90
N ARG A 158 1.90 10.62 16.60
CA ARG A 158 2.33 11.09 15.27
C ARG A 158 1.96 10.12 14.15
N LEU A 159 1.96 8.82 14.42
CA LEU A 159 1.53 7.81 13.46
C LEU A 159 0.05 8.00 13.12
N TRP A 160 -0.81 8.23 14.12
CA TRP A 160 -2.23 8.53 13.91
C TRP A 160 -2.45 9.86 13.18
N ASP A 161 -1.74 10.92 13.57
CA ASP A 161 -1.84 12.22 12.91
C ASP A 161 -1.42 12.16 11.44
N SER A 162 -0.48 11.26 11.11
CA SER A 162 -0.02 11.04 9.75
C SER A 162 -0.98 10.23 8.87
N TYR A 163 -2.03 9.63 9.44
CA TYR A 163 -2.87 8.63 8.78
C TYR A 163 -3.42 9.09 7.42
N ASN A 164 -4.12 10.23 7.39
CA ASN A 164 -4.77 10.72 6.17
C ASN A 164 -3.75 11.00 5.05
N ARG A 165 -2.56 11.48 5.43
CA ARG A 165 -1.45 11.70 4.49
C ARG A 165 -0.95 10.38 3.92
N ILE A 166 -0.72 9.38 4.78
CA ILE A 166 -0.26 8.05 4.34
C ILE A 166 -1.33 7.36 3.50
N PHE A 167 -2.60 7.39 3.90
CA PHE A 167 -3.69 6.83 3.12
C PHE A 167 -3.78 7.47 1.73
N THR A 168 -3.67 8.80 1.64
CA THR A 168 -3.63 9.52 0.36
C THR A 168 -2.45 9.06 -0.50
N CYS A 169 -1.27 8.89 0.08
CA CYS A 169 -0.10 8.38 -0.64
C CYS A 169 -0.30 6.93 -1.12
N VAL A 170 -0.92 6.07 -0.31
CA VAL A 170 -1.25 4.70 -0.69
C VAL A 170 -2.26 4.67 -1.84
N LYS A 171 -3.33 5.46 -1.78
CA LYS A 171 -4.31 5.59 -2.86
C LYS A 171 -3.64 5.97 -4.18
N SER A 172 -2.86 7.04 -4.16
CA SER A 172 -2.12 7.49 -5.35
C SER A 172 -1.13 6.44 -5.83
N SER A 173 -0.46 5.74 -4.92
CA SER A 173 0.55 4.75 -5.28
C SER A 173 -0.05 3.49 -5.93
N LEU A 174 -1.17 3.01 -5.39
CA LEU A 174 -1.90 1.87 -5.94
C LEU A 174 -2.42 2.17 -7.35
N LEU A 175 -2.91 3.39 -7.57
CA LEU A 175 -3.42 3.81 -8.86
C LEU A 175 -2.30 4.11 -9.88
N ALA A 176 -1.36 4.99 -9.55
CA ALA A 176 -0.37 5.49 -10.51
C ALA A 176 0.76 4.50 -10.82
N TYR A 177 1.07 3.57 -9.90
CA TYR A 177 2.17 2.62 -10.09
C TYR A 177 1.67 1.18 -10.16
N THR A 178 0.92 0.72 -9.15
CA THR A 178 0.50 -0.68 -9.10
C THR A 178 -0.44 -1.03 -10.25
N LEU A 179 -1.47 -0.21 -10.50
CA LEU A 179 -2.41 -0.44 -11.59
C LEU A 179 -1.77 -0.17 -12.96
N LYS A 180 -0.98 0.90 -13.12
CA LYS A 180 -0.21 1.19 -14.35
C LYS A 180 0.57 -0.04 -14.83
N GLU A 181 1.39 -0.60 -13.96
CA GLU A 181 2.23 -1.76 -14.29
C GLU A 181 1.41 -3.03 -14.61
N ARG A 182 0.24 -3.19 -14.00
CA ARG A 182 -0.68 -4.30 -14.31
C ARG A 182 -1.38 -4.09 -15.64
N VAL A 183 -1.86 -2.88 -15.94
CA VAL A 183 -2.46 -2.52 -17.23
C VAL A 183 -1.44 -2.68 -18.36
N ASN A 184 -0.22 -2.16 -18.19
CA ASN A 184 0.86 -2.32 -19.17
C ASN A 184 1.18 -3.80 -19.41
N PHE A 185 1.17 -4.63 -18.37
CA PHE A 185 1.35 -6.07 -18.50
C PHE A 185 0.20 -6.74 -19.25
N GLU A 186 -1.04 -6.35 -19.00
CA GLU A 186 -2.21 -6.88 -19.70
C GLU A 186 -2.26 -6.45 -21.18
N ILE A 187 -1.93 -5.19 -21.51
CA ILE A 187 -1.88 -4.70 -22.90
C ILE A 187 -0.90 -5.52 -23.75
N ARG A 188 0.26 -5.91 -23.19
CA ARG A 188 1.27 -6.72 -23.88
C ARG A 188 0.78 -8.11 -24.30
N LYS A 189 -0.33 -8.61 -23.74
CA LYS A 189 -0.92 -9.90 -24.14
C LYS A 189 -1.68 -9.83 -25.46
N TYR A 190 -2.00 -8.64 -25.95
CA TYR A 190 -2.74 -8.45 -27.18
C TYR A 190 -1.80 -8.04 -28.32
N PRO A 191 -1.97 -8.60 -29.53
CA PRO A 191 -1.18 -8.19 -30.69
C PRO A 191 -1.44 -6.71 -31.03
N VAL A 192 -0.45 -6.06 -31.64
CA VAL A 192 -0.61 -4.72 -32.19
C VAL A 192 -1.30 -4.88 -33.54
N ASP A 193 -2.48 -4.29 -33.70
CA ASP A 193 -3.13 -4.23 -35.01
C ASP A 193 -2.38 -3.23 -35.87
N GLU A 194 -1.96 -3.64 -37.08
CA GLU A 194 -1.14 -2.81 -37.98
C GLU A 194 -1.93 -1.60 -38.56
N ASN A 195 -3.25 -1.56 -38.36
CA ASN A 195 -4.15 -0.49 -38.85
C ASN A 195 -4.48 0.58 -37.79
N LEU A 196 -3.47 1.08 -37.08
CA LEU A 196 -3.62 2.24 -36.16
C LEU A 196 -3.37 3.59 -36.86
N ASP A 197 -2.97 3.57 -38.14
CA ASP A 197 -2.68 4.75 -38.92
C ASP A 197 -3.99 5.49 -39.30
N GLY A 198 -4.16 6.71 -38.78
CA GLY A 198 -5.25 7.61 -39.21
C GLY A 198 -6.06 8.28 -38.10
N TRP A 199 -5.78 8.00 -36.83
CA TRP A 199 -6.45 8.67 -35.71
C TRP A 199 -5.61 9.82 -35.16
N ASP A 200 -6.24 10.97 -34.96
CA ASP A 200 -5.64 12.15 -34.33
C ASP A 200 -5.48 11.87 -32.82
N ALA A 201 -4.30 11.34 -32.46
CA ALA A 201 -3.96 10.81 -31.15
C ALA A 201 -4.04 11.84 -30.01
N ASP A 202 -4.02 13.13 -30.35
CA ASP A 202 -3.88 14.23 -29.39
C ASP A 202 -5.22 14.84 -28.95
N THR A 203 -6.35 14.19 -29.24
CA THR A 203 -7.65 14.71 -28.78
C THR A 203 -7.84 14.46 -27.27
N PRO A 204 -8.07 15.51 -26.44
CA PRO A 204 -8.34 15.35 -25.00
C PRO A 204 -9.50 14.39 -24.69
N GLN A 205 -10.40 14.23 -25.65
CA GLN A 205 -11.54 13.32 -25.57
C GLN A 205 -11.12 11.85 -25.34
N GLY A 206 -10.07 11.35 -26.00
CA GLY A 206 -9.63 9.96 -25.83
C GLY A 206 -9.12 9.67 -24.42
N PHE A 207 -8.34 10.59 -23.85
CA PHE A 207 -7.85 10.50 -22.47
C PHE A 207 -8.99 10.49 -21.46
N GLU A 208 -9.95 11.41 -21.64
CA GLU A 208 -11.16 11.51 -20.83
C GLU A 208 -12.02 10.23 -20.88
N GLU A 209 -12.18 9.65 -22.07
CA GLU A 209 -12.90 8.38 -22.24
C GLU A 209 -12.21 7.21 -21.54
N LEU A 210 -10.87 7.10 -21.60
CA LEU A 210 -10.13 6.07 -20.85
C LEU A 210 -10.27 6.28 -19.34
N ARG A 211 -10.13 7.52 -18.88
CA ARG A 211 -10.26 7.87 -17.46
C ARG A 211 -11.64 7.48 -16.95
N ASP A 212 -12.69 7.79 -17.70
CA ASP A 212 -14.07 7.49 -17.32
C ASP A 212 -14.36 5.99 -17.35
N SER A 213 -13.80 5.27 -18.32
CA SER A 213 -13.83 3.81 -18.38
C SER A 213 -13.13 3.18 -17.18
N LEU A 214 -12.00 3.74 -16.75
CA LEU A 214 -11.26 3.32 -15.56
C LEU A 214 -12.04 3.63 -14.26
N CYS A 215 -12.63 4.81 -14.14
CA CYS A 215 -13.51 5.19 -13.03
C CYS A 215 -14.66 4.18 -12.87
N LYS A 216 -15.37 3.86 -13.97
CA LYS A 216 -16.45 2.87 -13.96
C LYS A 216 -15.95 1.49 -13.54
N CYS A 217 -14.82 1.04 -14.08
CA CYS A 217 -14.24 -0.24 -13.71
C CYS A 217 -13.93 -0.31 -12.21
N LEU A 218 -13.26 0.70 -11.66
CA LEU A 218 -12.90 0.72 -10.24
C LEU A 218 -14.12 0.89 -9.33
N LEU A 219 -15.08 1.74 -9.71
CA LEU A 219 -16.33 1.91 -9.00
C LEU A 219 -17.07 0.58 -8.84
N ASP A 220 -17.22 -0.21 -9.91
CA ASP A 220 -17.88 -1.53 -9.83
C ASP A 220 -17.25 -2.44 -8.75
N PHE A 221 -15.91 -2.43 -8.60
CA PHE A 221 -15.24 -3.20 -7.56
C PHE A 221 -15.51 -2.61 -6.18
N ILE A 222 -15.38 -1.29 -6.04
CA ILE A 222 -15.56 -0.60 -4.76
C ILE A 222 -17.00 -0.73 -4.27
N SER A 223 -17.99 -0.45 -5.11
CA SER A 223 -19.42 -0.56 -4.77
C SER A 223 -19.77 -1.96 -4.28
N ARG A 224 -19.33 -3.01 -5.01
CA ARG A 224 -19.55 -4.40 -4.60
C ARG A 224 -18.88 -4.72 -3.26
N LYS A 225 -17.63 -4.30 -3.06
CA LYS A 225 -16.91 -4.56 -1.81
C LYS A 225 -17.52 -3.80 -0.64
N ILE A 226 -17.94 -2.55 -0.82
CA ILE A 226 -18.65 -1.78 0.21
C ILE A 226 -19.95 -2.49 0.60
N SER A 227 -20.74 -2.97 -0.38
CA SER A 227 -21.98 -3.72 -0.10
C SER A 227 -21.74 -5.01 0.70
N VAL A 228 -20.64 -5.72 0.44
CA VAL A 228 -20.26 -6.92 1.22
C VAL A 228 -19.76 -6.52 2.61
N LEU A 229 -18.93 -5.49 2.72
CA LEU A 229 -18.35 -5.03 3.98
C LEU A 229 -19.43 -4.47 4.92
N SER A 230 -20.38 -3.69 4.41
CA SER A 230 -21.46 -3.13 5.23
C SER A 230 -22.29 -4.23 5.88
N LYS A 231 -22.56 -5.34 5.16
CA LYS A 231 -23.30 -6.50 5.71
C LYS A 231 -22.46 -7.34 6.67
N SER A 232 -21.19 -7.57 6.35
CA SER A 232 -20.33 -8.51 7.08
C SER A 232 -19.57 -7.90 8.25
N GLU A 233 -19.42 -6.57 8.28
CA GLU A 233 -18.61 -5.86 9.28
C GLU A 233 -19.40 -4.94 10.19
N CYS A 234 -20.72 -4.84 10.01
CA CYS A 234 -21.60 -4.18 10.94
C CYS A 234 -21.42 -4.76 12.35
N ILE A 235 -21.10 -3.88 13.30
CA ILE A 235 -20.81 -4.22 14.68
C ILE A 235 -22.04 -4.87 15.33
N ASP A 236 -23.23 -4.32 15.08
CA ASP A 236 -24.50 -4.83 15.61
C ASP A 236 -24.81 -6.24 15.08
N CYS A 237 -24.57 -6.47 13.77
CA CYS A 237 -24.70 -7.80 13.18
C CYS A 237 -23.70 -8.80 13.75
N LYS A 238 -22.46 -8.39 14.03
CA LYS A 238 -21.43 -9.26 14.61
C LYS A 238 -21.70 -9.62 16.07
N GLN A 239 -22.37 -8.74 16.80
CA GLN A 239 -22.70 -8.96 18.21
C GLN A 239 -24.02 -9.71 18.40
N GLY A 240 -24.69 -10.12 17.32
CA GLY A 240 -25.91 -10.91 17.37
C GLY A 240 -27.12 -10.16 17.94
N PHE A 241 -27.09 -8.83 17.95
CA PHE A 241 -28.25 -8.04 18.32
C PHE A 241 -29.32 -8.23 17.24
N LEU A 242 -30.41 -8.93 17.58
CA LEU A 242 -31.57 -9.16 16.71
C LEU A 242 -32.70 -8.15 16.96
N PHE A 243 -32.50 -7.20 17.88
CA PHE A 243 -33.51 -6.23 18.27
C PHE A 243 -33.25 -4.89 17.56
N ASN A 244 -34.24 -4.48 16.76
CA ASN A 244 -34.26 -3.22 16.00
C ASN A 244 -33.20 -3.14 14.89
N THR A 245 -33.32 -4.00 13.88
CA THR A 245 -32.48 -4.01 12.67
C THR A 245 -32.38 -2.66 11.96
N ASP A 246 -33.38 -1.80 12.13
CA ASP A 246 -33.42 -0.45 11.54
C ASP A 246 -32.41 0.52 12.18
N ALA A 247 -31.86 0.17 13.36
CA ALA A 247 -30.81 0.92 14.03
C ALA A 247 -29.40 0.45 13.64
N HIS A 248 -29.27 -0.70 12.98
CA HIS A 248 -27.95 -1.27 12.66
C HIS A 248 -27.21 -0.41 11.64
N ASP A 249 -25.90 -0.23 11.81
CA ASP A 249 -25.07 0.53 10.86
C ASP A 249 -25.23 0.06 9.40
N CYS A 250 -25.46 -1.24 9.17
CA CYS A 250 -25.67 -1.80 7.83
C CYS A 250 -27.00 -1.42 7.17
N VAL A 251 -27.98 -0.97 7.95
CA VAL A 251 -29.34 -0.60 7.50
C VAL A 251 -29.55 0.92 7.60
N SER A 252 -28.97 1.57 8.61
CA SER A 252 -29.21 2.98 8.94
C SER A 252 -28.29 3.95 8.22
N PHE A 253 -27.11 3.50 7.76
CA PHE A 253 -26.15 4.39 7.11
C PHE A 253 -26.69 4.89 5.77
N SER A 254 -26.71 6.21 5.62
CA SER A 254 -26.82 6.83 4.31
C SER A 254 -25.71 6.34 3.39
N LYS A 255 -25.91 6.48 2.08
CA LYS A 255 -24.93 6.06 1.08
C LYS A 255 -23.56 6.73 1.30
N LYS A 256 -23.56 8.00 1.69
CA LYS A 256 -22.35 8.76 2.04
C LYS A 256 -21.65 8.17 3.28
N GLN A 257 -22.39 7.90 4.34
CA GLN A 257 -21.82 7.27 5.55
C GLN A 257 -21.25 5.88 5.25
N ASN A 258 -21.94 5.08 4.44
CA ASN A 258 -21.44 3.78 3.98
C ASN A 258 -20.13 3.91 3.17
N PHE A 259 -20.06 4.88 2.27
CA PHE A 259 -18.83 5.14 1.53
C PHE A 259 -17.70 5.53 2.48
N ASP A 260 -17.93 6.50 3.37
CA ASP A 260 -16.90 6.99 4.30
C ASP A 260 -16.40 5.90 5.26
N ALA A 261 -17.30 5.02 5.72
CA ALA A 261 -16.95 3.94 6.64
C ALA A 261 -16.16 2.80 5.97
N TYR A 262 -16.50 2.44 4.73
CA TYR A 262 -16.02 1.19 4.11
C TYR A 262 -15.11 1.39 2.90
N PHE A 263 -15.03 2.59 2.31
CA PHE A 263 -14.27 2.85 1.08
C PHE A 263 -12.80 2.47 1.20
N GLU A 264 -12.13 2.88 2.27
CA GLU A 264 -10.70 2.57 2.46
C GLU A 264 -10.46 1.07 2.43
N LYS A 265 -11.29 0.34 3.18
CA LYS A 265 -11.18 -1.10 3.27
C LYS A 265 -11.49 -1.76 1.93
N ALA A 266 -12.56 -1.34 1.27
CA ALA A 266 -12.91 -1.77 -0.08
C ALA A 266 -11.75 -1.54 -1.06
N HIS A 267 -11.13 -0.37 -1.01
CA HIS A 267 -10.00 0.01 -1.86
C HIS A 267 -8.77 -0.89 -1.65
N TYR A 268 -8.42 -1.24 -0.41
CA TYR A 268 -7.32 -2.17 -0.15
C TYR A 268 -7.58 -3.61 -0.62
N TYR A 269 -8.84 -4.01 -0.75
CA TYR A 269 -9.24 -5.33 -1.23
C TYR A 269 -9.53 -5.37 -2.73
N VAL A 270 -9.23 -4.31 -3.49
CA VAL A 270 -9.34 -4.32 -4.94
C VAL A 270 -8.37 -5.37 -5.50
N GLU A 271 -8.92 -6.27 -6.31
CA GLU A 271 -8.15 -7.27 -7.06
C GLU A 271 -7.58 -6.60 -8.32
N TRP A 272 -6.47 -5.88 -8.14
CA TRP A 272 -5.91 -5.00 -9.18
C TRP A 272 -5.56 -5.73 -10.49
N ASP A 273 -5.25 -7.03 -10.46
CA ASP A 273 -5.02 -7.82 -11.69
C ASP A 273 -6.33 -8.03 -12.48
N VAL A 274 -7.42 -8.34 -11.77
CA VAL A 274 -8.74 -8.52 -12.37
C VAL A 274 -9.26 -7.18 -12.91
N LEU A 275 -9.05 -6.10 -12.16
CA LEU A 275 -9.39 -4.75 -12.60
C LEU A 275 -8.62 -4.36 -13.86
N ALA A 276 -7.30 -4.57 -13.89
CA ALA A 276 -6.47 -4.29 -15.05
C ALA A 276 -6.92 -5.08 -16.28
N ALA A 277 -7.16 -6.39 -16.13
CA ALA A 277 -7.63 -7.25 -17.22
C ALA A 277 -9.00 -6.80 -17.75
N LYS A 278 -9.94 -6.44 -16.87
CA LYS A 278 -11.25 -5.91 -17.26
C LYS A 278 -11.11 -4.59 -18.02
N PHE A 279 -10.32 -3.65 -17.49
CA PHE A 279 -10.08 -2.35 -18.12
C PHE A 279 -9.44 -2.52 -19.51
N VAL A 280 -8.39 -3.32 -19.63
CA VAL A 280 -7.74 -3.56 -20.93
C VAL A 280 -8.70 -4.21 -21.90
N LYS A 281 -9.41 -5.27 -21.50
CA LYS A 281 -10.37 -5.96 -22.38
C LYS A 281 -11.46 -5.01 -22.93
N LEU A 282 -11.93 -4.06 -22.12
CA LEU A 282 -12.93 -3.08 -22.54
C LEU A 282 -12.40 -2.02 -23.51
N ASN A 283 -11.10 -1.72 -23.46
CA ASN A 283 -10.52 -0.58 -24.16
C ASN A 283 -9.46 -0.95 -25.19
N ILE A 284 -9.08 -2.24 -25.34
CA ILE A 284 -7.98 -2.66 -26.22
C ILE A 284 -8.23 -2.37 -27.71
N HIS A 285 -9.50 -2.34 -28.12
CA HIS A 285 -9.91 -1.97 -29.48
C HIS A 285 -9.90 -0.45 -29.72
N ARG A 286 -9.67 0.35 -28.68
CA ARG A 286 -9.56 1.81 -28.79
C ARG A 286 -8.10 2.15 -29.10
N PRO A 287 -7.82 2.87 -30.21
CA PRO A 287 -6.44 3.13 -30.64
C PRO A 287 -5.64 3.89 -29.58
N PHE A 288 -6.30 4.79 -28.86
CA PHE A 288 -5.67 5.65 -27.85
C PHE A 288 -5.29 4.95 -26.53
N LEU A 289 -5.73 3.71 -26.25
CA LEU A 289 -5.27 2.99 -25.05
C LEU A 289 -3.75 2.78 -25.09
N ARG A 290 -3.21 2.36 -26.23
CA ARG A 290 -1.77 2.12 -26.39
C ARG A 290 -0.98 3.41 -26.41
N TRP A 291 -1.55 4.49 -26.95
CA TRP A 291 -0.92 5.81 -26.96
C TRP A 291 -0.83 6.42 -25.57
N PHE A 292 -1.92 6.41 -24.80
CA PHE A 292 -1.94 7.00 -23.47
C PHE A 292 -1.56 6.05 -22.35
N GLN A 293 -1.14 4.80 -22.59
CA GLN A 293 -0.93 3.83 -21.49
C GLN A 293 0.08 4.34 -20.43
N ASP A 294 1.09 5.10 -20.86
CA ASP A 294 2.11 5.63 -19.96
C ASP A 294 1.69 6.96 -19.32
N ASP A 295 0.97 7.80 -20.06
CA ASP A 295 0.55 9.14 -19.63
C ASP A 295 -0.73 9.10 -18.78
N LEU A 296 -1.65 8.17 -19.06
CA LEU A 296 -2.93 7.98 -18.36
C LEU A 296 -2.74 7.94 -16.84
N PHE A 297 -1.69 7.28 -16.37
CA PHE A 297 -1.42 7.13 -14.94
C PHE A 297 -0.45 8.18 -14.39
N THR A 298 0.32 8.83 -15.26
CA THR A 298 1.32 9.84 -14.87
C THR A 298 0.68 11.23 -14.73
N GLU A 299 -0.25 11.57 -15.63
CA GLU A 299 -0.94 12.85 -15.67
C GLU A 299 -2.25 12.87 -14.88
N MET A 300 -2.72 11.71 -14.43
CA MET A 300 -3.96 11.60 -13.67
C MET A 300 -3.83 12.25 -12.29
N ASP A 301 -4.63 13.30 -12.10
CA ASP A 301 -4.91 13.87 -10.78
C ASP A 301 -5.71 12.86 -9.94
N THR A 302 -5.00 12.14 -9.08
CA THR A 302 -5.59 11.08 -8.26
C THR A 302 -6.64 11.62 -7.28
N VAL A 303 -6.52 12.88 -6.85
CA VAL A 303 -7.50 13.52 -5.96
C VAL A 303 -8.81 13.69 -6.71
N LYS A 304 -8.78 14.33 -7.89
CA LYS A 304 -9.97 14.49 -8.73
C LYS A 304 -10.57 13.15 -9.15
N PHE A 305 -9.72 12.18 -9.47
CA PHE A 305 -10.15 10.84 -9.85
C PHE A 305 -10.96 10.14 -8.73
N PHE A 306 -10.50 10.19 -7.48
CA PHE A 306 -11.24 9.59 -6.37
C PHE A 306 -12.47 10.41 -5.97
N SER A 307 -12.44 11.75 -6.12
CA SER A 307 -13.65 12.58 -5.95
C SER A 307 -14.73 12.22 -6.97
N LYS A 308 -14.35 11.94 -8.22
CA LYS A 308 -15.29 11.46 -9.25
C LYS A 308 -15.88 10.09 -8.91
N ILE A 309 -15.06 9.17 -8.37
CA ILE A 309 -15.56 7.85 -7.91
C ILE A 309 -16.58 8.01 -6.80
N GLU A 310 -16.31 8.88 -5.83
CA GLU A 310 -17.25 9.18 -4.75
C GLU A 310 -18.56 9.77 -5.30
N GLU A 311 -18.48 10.77 -6.17
CA GLU A 311 -19.65 11.36 -6.82
C GLU A 311 -20.47 10.32 -7.59
N MET A 312 -19.81 9.51 -8.42
CA MET A 312 -20.48 8.44 -9.16
C MET A 312 -21.11 7.42 -8.21
N TYR A 313 -20.41 7.02 -7.15
CA TYR A 313 -20.95 6.12 -6.13
C TYR A 313 -22.21 6.73 -5.54
N LEU A 314 -22.19 7.97 -5.05
CA LEU A 314 -23.37 8.60 -4.44
C LEU A 314 -24.56 8.67 -5.42
N ASN A 315 -24.30 8.87 -6.71
CA ASN A 315 -25.31 8.98 -7.76
C ASN A 315 -25.80 7.64 -8.34
N GLU A 316 -25.18 6.48 -8.03
CA GLU A 316 -25.72 5.19 -8.49
C GLU A 316 -27.18 5.04 -7.97
N THR A 317 -28.14 4.83 -8.85
CA THR A 317 -29.47 4.43 -8.41
C THR A 317 -29.36 3.08 -7.71
N PRO A 318 -29.91 2.89 -6.49
CA PRO A 318 -29.90 1.59 -5.86
C PRO A 318 -30.57 0.59 -6.81
N ASP A 319 -29.88 -0.49 -7.15
CA ASP A 319 -30.50 -1.61 -7.84
C ASP A 319 -31.70 -2.05 -7.01
N VAL A 320 -32.90 -1.93 -7.59
CA VAL A 320 -34.12 -2.49 -7.01
C VAL A 320 -34.05 -4.01 -7.19
N SER A 321 -33.25 -4.68 -6.37
CA SER A 321 -33.21 -6.13 -6.08
C SER A 321 -31.90 -6.39 -5.32
N LEU A 322 -31.84 -6.86 -4.08
CA LEU A 322 -32.59 -7.90 -3.41
C LEU A 322 -32.91 -7.42 -1.99
N SER A 323 -34.17 -7.61 -1.59
CA SER A 323 -34.61 -7.49 -0.21
C SER A 323 -33.78 -8.40 0.70
N CYS A 324 -33.61 -7.98 1.95
CA CYS A 324 -32.96 -8.73 3.02
C CYS A 324 -33.72 -10.01 3.44
N PHE A 325 -34.52 -10.62 2.57
CA PHE A 325 -35.34 -11.80 2.88
C PHE A 325 -34.74 -13.13 2.39
N ASP A 326 -33.60 -13.14 1.69
CA ASP A 326 -32.99 -14.37 1.17
C ASP A 326 -31.65 -14.72 1.84
N LEU A 327 -31.57 -14.69 3.18
CA LEU A 327 -30.57 -15.43 3.96
C LEU A 327 -31.14 -15.88 5.31
#